data_AF-A0A352MG82-F1
#
_entry.id   AF-A0A352MG82-F1
#
_cell.length_a   1.000
_cell.length_b   1.000
_cell.length_c   1.000
_cell.angle_alpha   90.00
_cell.angle_beta   90.00
_cell.angle_gamma   90.00
#
_symmetry.space_group_name_H-M   'P 1'
#
loop_
_entity.id
_entity.type
_entity.pdbx_description
1 polymer ?
#
loop_
_entity_poly.entity_id
_entity_poly.type
_entity_poly.pdbx_seq_one_letter_code
_entity_poly.pdbx_strand_id
1 'polypeptide(L)'
;MKTRPLLLGIITLIVGFVIGMLTSAQLRLHRLKPVRMYFSEDRFREGFYKTIQPDEAQKAKIDLILDKYGKMNTETQSNFRKELDSNIKAMRKELDSNLTKEQLARLKEMDEKRQEMMKQERKRRDNDTTGFRNDRRGFPGRGPGQGPVPPPFHGDRDSAISSN
;
A
#
# COMPACT_ATOMS: atom_id res chain seq x y z
N MET A 1 -21.98 29.05 -37.24
CA MET A 1 -22.60 27.81 -36.71
C MET A 1 -22.78 27.97 -35.19
N LYS A 2 -23.83 27.37 -34.61
CA LYS A 2 -24.42 27.70 -33.29
C LYS A 2 -23.40 27.56 -32.13
N THR A 3 -22.68 28.62 -31.79
CA THR A 3 -21.62 28.64 -30.75
C THR A 3 -22.17 28.66 -29.32
N ARG A 4 -23.33 29.27 -29.10
CA ARG A 4 -23.99 29.36 -27.78
C ARG A 4 -24.34 27.99 -27.17
N PRO A 5 -24.95 27.03 -27.89
CA PRO A 5 -25.22 25.70 -27.33
C PRO A 5 -23.95 24.87 -27.11
N LEU A 6 -22.90 25.07 -27.92
CA LEU A 6 -21.60 24.41 -27.72
C LEU A 6 -20.94 24.86 -26.42
N LEU A 7 -20.95 26.16 -26.14
CA LEU A 7 -20.40 26.74 -24.91
C LEU A 7 -21.12 26.20 -23.66
N LEU A 8 -22.46 26.12 -23.72
CA LEU A 8 -23.28 25.53 -22.66
C LEU A 8 -22.94 24.06 -22.42
N GLY A 9 -22.73 23.28 -23.48
CA GLY A 9 -22.31 21.88 -23.38
C GLY A 9 -20.93 21.71 -22.74
N ILE A 10 -19.98 22.60 -23.04
CA ILE A 10 -18.64 22.56 -22.43
C ILE A 10 -18.71 22.90 -20.94
N ILE A 11 -19.51 23.90 -20.56
CA ILE A 11 -19.66 24.31 -19.15
C ILE A 11 -20.28 23.18 -18.33
N THR A 12 -21.35 22.53 -18.82
CA THR A 12 -21.98 21.41 -18.10
C THR A 12 -21.05 20.21 -17.99
N LEU A 13 -20.22 19.94 -19.01
CA LEU A 13 -19.20 18.89 -18.97
C LEU A 13 -18.14 19.17 -17.89
N ILE A 14 -17.64 20.40 -17.81
CA ILE A 14 -16.65 20.79 -16.78
C ILE A 14 -17.26 20.65 -15.38
N VAL A 15 -18.49 21.12 -15.18
CA VAL A 15 -19.18 21.01 -13.89
C VAL A 15 -19.38 19.53 -13.50
N GLY A 16 -19.87 18.70 -14.42
CA GLY A 16 -20.03 17.26 -14.19
C GLY A 16 -18.71 16.56 -13.87
N PHE A 17 -17.64 16.93 -14.57
CA PHE A 17 -16.30 16.39 -14.32
C PHE A 17 -15.77 16.77 -12.94
N VAL A 18 -15.90 18.03 -12.53
CA VAL A 18 -15.46 18.51 -11.22
C VAL A 18 -16.24 17.81 -10.10
N ILE A 19 -17.57 17.69 -10.24
CA ILE A 19 -18.41 16.98 -9.26
C ILE A 19 -18.05 15.49 -9.18
N GLY A 20 -17.84 14.83 -10.33
CA GLY A 20 -17.43 13.42 -10.39
C GLY A 20 -16.08 13.19 -9.73
N MET A 21 -15.10 14.07 -9.98
CA MET A 21 -13.78 14.02 -9.37
C MET A 21 -13.87 14.18 -7.84
N LEU A 22 -14.59 15.20 -7.35
CA LEU A 22 -14.78 15.45 -5.92
C LEU A 22 -15.45 14.26 -5.21
N THR A 23 -16.51 13.71 -5.80
CA THR A 23 -17.24 12.57 -5.24
C THR A 23 -16.36 11.32 -5.17
N SER A 24 -15.55 11.07 -6.22
CA SER A 24 -14.61 9.94 -6.24
C SER A 24 -13.52 10.05 -5.17
N ALA A 25 -13.07 11.28 -4.89
CA ALA A 25 -12.07 11.56 -3.88
C ALA A 25 -12.64 11.33 -2.47
N GLN A 26 -13.86 11.80 -2.21
CA GLN A 26 -14.53 11.59 -0.92
C GLN A 26 -14.79 10.11 -0.64
N LEU A 27 -15.30 9.36 -1.63
CA LEU A 27 -15.59 7.92 -1.48
C LEU A 27 -14.30 7.12 -1.18
N ARG A 28 -13.22 7.43 -1.89
CA ARG A 28 -11.90 6.83 -1.68
C ARG A 28 -11.32 7.19 -0.31
N LEU A 29 -11.51 8.42 0.15
CA LEU A 29 -11.03 8.86 1.44
C LEU A 29 -11.74 8.08 2.57
N HIS A 30 -13.06 7.93 2.47
CA HIS A 30 -13.89 7.26 3.47
C HIS A 30 -13.64 5.74 3.51
N ARG A 31 -13.52 5.08 2.35
CA ARG A 31 -13.28 3.62 2.27
C ARG A 31 -11.85 3.21 2.66
N LEU A 32 -10.84 4.07 2.46
CA LEU A 32 -9.43 3.76 2.79
C LEU A 32 -8.99 4.28 4.17
N LYS A 33 -9.82 5.05 4.90
CA LYS A 33 -9.58 5.43 6.30
C LYS A 33 -9.50 4.23 7.26
N PRO A 34 -10.44 3.26 7.25
CA PRO A 34 -10.42 2.18 8.25
C PRO A 34 -9.20 1.26 8.10
N VAL A 35 -8.77 0.96 6.87
CA VAL A 35 -7.65 0.03 6.64
C VAL A 35 -6.32 0.62 7.13
N ARG A 36 -6.14 1.94 7.04
CA ARG A 36 -4.88 2.61 7.44
C ARG A 36 -4.74 2.83 8.93
N MET A 37 -5.82 2.65 9.68
CA MET A 37 -5.82 2.73 11.13
C MET A 37 -5.03 1.57 11.75
N TYR A 38 -4.94 0.42 11.06
CA TYR A 38 -4.26 -0.78 11.56
C TYR A 38 -2.77 -0.88 11.22
N PHE A 39 -2.23 0.00 10.37
CA PHE A 39 -0.84 -0.08 9.91
C PHE A 39 0.12 0.94 10.56
N SER A 40 -0.41 1.87 11.35
CA SER A 40 0.38 2.85 12.10
C SER A 40 0.10 2.61 13.57
N GLU A 41 1.16 2.37 14.35
CA GLU A 41 1.09 2.08 15.78
C GLU A 41 0.30 3.16 16.53
N ASP A 42 0.54 4.43 16.21
CA ASP A 42 -0.17 5.57 16.81
C ASP A 42 -1.65 5.61 16.40
N ARG A 43 -1.96 5.40 15.13
CA ARG A 43 -3.37 5.42 14.66
C ARG A 43 -4.16 4.20 15.14
N PHE A 44 -3.49 3.07 15.34
CA PHE A 44 -4.07 1.89 15.95
C PHE A 44 -4.35 2.15 17.42
N ARG A 45 -3.40 2.72 18.16
CA ARG A 45 -3.56 3.15 19.57
C ARG A 45 -4.73 4.11 19.72
N GLU A 46 -4.79 5.16 18.92
CA GLU A 46 -5.88 6.15 18.94
C GLU A 46 -7.24 5.51 18.61
N GLY A 47 -7.31 4.66 17.58
CA GLY A 47 -8.53 3.95 17.19
C GLY A 47 -9.00 2.96 18.26
N PHE A 48 -8.06 2.26 18.87
CA PHE A 48 -8.29 1.31 19.94
C PHE A 48 -8.84 2.04 21.17
N TYR A 49 -8.16 3.07 21.66
CA TYR A 49 -8.61 3.86 22.81
C TYR A 49 -9.95 4.55 22.59
N LYS A 50 -10.22 5.04 21.38
CA LYS A 50 -11.52 5.62 21.05
C LYS A 50 -12.65 4.59 21.09
N THR A 51 -12.36 3.33 20.81
CA THR A 51 -13.35 2.24 20.76
C THR A 51 -13.63 1.68 22.15
N ILE A 52 -12.58 1.37 22.92
CA ILE A 52 -12.72 0.69 24.21
C ILE A 52 -12.88 1.64 25.40
N GLN A 53 -12.60 2.93 25.23
CA GLN A 53 -12.76 4.00 26.25
C GLN A 53 -12.34 3.55 27.66
N PRO A 54 -11.08 3.12 27.86
CA PRO A 54 -10.65 2.58 29.14
C PRO A 54 -10.58 3.67 30.22
N ASP A 55 -10.79 3.27 31.47
CA ASP A 55 -10.48 4.12 32.63
C ASP A 55 -8.96 4.33 32.78
N GLU A 56 -8.54 5.26 33.64
CA GLU A 56 -7.12 5.60 33.82
C GLU A 56 -6.27 4.41 34.32
N ALA A 57 -6.84 3.54 35.16
CA ALA A 57 -6.15 2.37 35.70
C ALA A 57 -5.98 1.26 34.65
N GLN A 58 -6.96 1.10 33.77
CA GLN A 58 -6.94 0.18 32.63
C GLN A 58 -6.01 0.69 31.54
N LYS A 59 -6.00 2.00 31.28
CA LYS A 59 -5.13 2.62 30.28
C LYS A 59 -3.65 2.31 30.54
N ALA A 60 -3.19 2.46 31.79
CA ALA A 60 -1.81 2.13 32.16
C ALA A 60 -1.44 0.67 31.88
N LYS A 61 -2.38 -0.26 32.11
CA LYS A 61 -2.17 -1.70 31.81
C LYS A 61 -2.17 -1.97 30.30
N ILE A 62 -3.05 -1.31 29.56
CA ILE A 62 -3.16 -1.47 28.11
C ILE A 62 -1.95 -0.87 27.40
N ASP A 63 -1.43 0.27 27.86
CA ASP A 63 -0.21 0.86 27.30
C ASP A 63 0.99 -0.08 27.39
N LEU A 64 1.17 -0.77 28.52
CA LEU A 64 2.21 -1.79 28.70
C LEU A 64 2.04 -2.97 27.72
N ILE A 65 0.80 -3.40 27.47
CA ILE A 65 0.49 -4.45 26.50
C ILE A 65 0.84 -3.97 25.09
N LEU A 66 0.36 -2.80 24.70
CA LEU A 66 0.58 -2.24 23.36
C LEU A 66 2.07 -1.99 23.08
N ASP A 67 2.84 -1.49 24.04
CA ASP A 67 4.29 -1.31 23.89
C ASP A 67 5.03 -2.64 23.70
N LYS A 68 4.64 -3.68 24.46
CA LYS A 68 5.24 -5.01 24.34
C LYS A 68 5.04 -5.56 22.93
N TYR A 69 3.80 -5.52 22.43
CA TYR A 69 3.47 -6.02 21.09
C TYR A 69 3.98 -5.11 19.97
N GLY A 70 4.06 -3.79 20.18
CA GLY A 70 4.67 -2.83 19.25
C GLY A 70 6.14 -3.13 19.00
N LYS A 71 6.91 -3.39 20.07
CA LYS A 71 8.32 -3.80 19.98
C LYS A 71 8.49 -5.13 19.24
N MET A 72 7.71 -6.16 19.61
CA MET A 72 7.77 -7.47 18.94
C MET A 72 7.42 -7.38 17.45
N ASN A 73 6.43 -6.54 17.09
CA ASN A 73 6.04 -6.35 15.69
C ASN A 73 7.12 -5.61 14.89
N THR A 74 7.77 -4.60 15.49
CA THR A 74 8.89 -3.88 14.89
C THR A 74 10.09 -4.81 14.64
N GLU A 75 10.41 -5.65 15.61
CA GLU A 75 11.46 -6.66 15.48
C GLU A 75 11.14 -7.68 14.40
N THR A 76 9.92 -8.23 14.39
CA THR A 76 9.44 -9.15 13.36
C THR A 76 9.54 -8.53 11.98
N GLN A 77 9.10 -7.28 11.81
CA GLN A 77 9.16 -6.58 10.54
C GLN A 77 10.61 -6.30 10.10
N SER A 78 11.50 -5.97 11.05
CA SER A 78 12.93 -5.80 10.78
C SER A 78 13.56 -7.12 10.29
N ASN A 79 13.28 -8.23 10.98
CA ASN A 79 13.80 -9.54 10.62
C ASN A 79 13.28 -10.00 9.26
N PHE A 80 11.97 -9.86 9.02
CA PHE A 80 11.36 -10.13 7.72
C PHE A 80 12.01 -9.32 6.60
N ARG A 81 12.31 -8.03 6.82
CA ARG A 81 13.01 -7.21 5.81
C ARG A 81 14.42 -7.73 5.51
N LYS A 82 15.16 -8.15 6.55
CA LYS A 82 16.51 -8.72 6.38
C LYS A 82 16.46 -10.04 5.63
N GLU A 83 15.56 -10.94 6.02
CA GLU A 83 15.37 -12.24 5.34
C GLU A 83 14.91 -12.07 3.90
N LEU A 84 13.99 -11.14 3.65
CA LEU A 84 13.55 -10.84 2.30
C LEU A 84 14.70 -10.33 1.43
N ASP A 85 15.54 -9.43 1.96
CA ASP A 85 16.72 -8.92 1.25
C ASP A 85 17.74 -10.04 0.97
N SER A 86 18.00 -10.93 1.93
CA SER A 86 18.89 -12.07 1.70
C SER A 86 18.33 -13.04 0.67
N ASN A 87 17.03 -13.33 0.72
CA ASN A 87 16.37 -14.23 -0.24
C ASN A 87 16.39 -13.65 -1.66
N ILE A 88 16.13 -12.34 -1.80
CA ILE A 88 16.22 -11.66 -3.10
C ILE A 88 17.65 -11.72 -3.64
N LYS A 89 18.66 -11.50 -2.80
CA LYS A 89 20.07 -11.60 -3.21
C LYS A 89 20.45 -13.01 -3.64
N ALA A 90 20.02 -14.04 -2.89
CA ALA A 90 20.26 -15.43 -3.23
C ALA A 90 19.60 -15.80 -4.56
N MET A 91 18.31 -15.49 -4.71
CA MET A 91 17.57 -15.69 -5.96
C MET A 91 18.24 -14.97 -7.13
N ARG A 92 18.71 -13.72 -6.95
CA ARG A 92 19.40 -12.98 -8.00
C ARG A 92 20.70 -13.66 -8.42
N LYS A 93 21.49 -14.15 -7.46
CA LYS A 93 22.73 -14.89 -7.74
C LYS A 93 22.46 -16.18 -8.52
N GLU A 94 21.41 -16.91 -8.15
CA GLU A 94 20.99 -18.12 -8.87
C GLU A 94 20.54 -17.80 -10.29
N LEU A 95 19.72 -16.76 -10.47
CA LEU A 95 19.30 -16.29 -11.80
C LEU A 95 20.51 -15.84 -12.64
N ASP A 96 21.46 -15.11 -12.06
CA ASP A 96 22.64 -14.62 -12.76
C ASP A 96 23.51 -15.76 -13.33
N SER A 97 23.54 -16.92 -12.66
CA SER A 97 24.25 -18.11 -13.15
C SER A 97 23.55 -18.84 -14.31
N ASN A 98 22.28 -18.54 -14.56
CA ASN A 98 21.46 -19.20 -15.59
C ASN A 98 21.08 -18.28 -16.77
N LEU A 99 21.41 -16.99 -16.70
CA LEU A 99 21.04 -16.00 -17.71
C LEU A 99 22.21 -15.65 -18.62
N THR A 100 21.91 -15.33 -19.88
CA THR A 100 22.91 -14.82 -20.81
C THR A 100 23.25 -13.36 -20.48
N LYS A 101 24.43 -12.90 -20.93
CA LYS A 101 24.89 -11.51 -20.72
C LYS A 101 23.90 -10.46 -21.23
N GLU A 102 23.20 -10.75 -22.33
CA GLU A 102 22.18 -9.86 -22.89
C GLU A 102 20.91 -9.78 -22.02
N GLN A 103 20.49 -10.90 -21.43
CA GLN A 103 19.33 -10.94 -20.53
C GLN A 103 19.63 -10.21 -19.21
N LEU A 104 20.85 -10.34 -18.70
CA LEU A 104 21.31 -9.60 -17.52
C LEU A 104 21.33 -8.08 -17.75
N ALA A 105 21.76 -7.64 -18.93
CA ALA A 105 21.74 -6.23 -19.29
C ALA A 105 20.31 -5.65 -19.29
N ARG A 106 19.33 -6.38 -19.84
CA ARG A 106 17.91 -5.98 -19.82
C ARG A 106 17.33 -5.93 -18.41
N LEU A 107 17.71 -6.89 -17.55
CA LEU A 107 17.26 -6.92 -16.15
C LEU A 107 17.81 -5.72 -15.37
N LYS A 108 19.08 -5.36 -15.60
CA LYS A 108 19.73 -4.21 -14.98
C LYS A 108 19.09 -2.88 -15.41
N GLU A 109 18.80 -2.72 -16.70
CA GLU A 109 18.11 -1.53 -17.23
C GLU A 109 16.72 -1.35 -16.59
N MET A 110 15.97 -2.45 -16.43
CA MET A 110 14.67 -2.43 -15.75
C MET A 110 14.80 -1.98 -14.28
N ASP A 111 15.80 -2.50 -13.56
CA ASP A 111 16.07 -2.12 -12.16
C ASP A 111 16.46 -0.64 -12.03
N GLU A 112 17.34 -0.15 -12.91
CA GLU A 112 17.79 1.25 -12.94
C GLU A 112 16.60 2.18 -13.22
N LYS A 113 15.78 1.87 -14.23
CA LYS A 113 14.56 2.62 -14.54
C LYS A 113 13.59 2.66 -13.37
N ARG A 114 13.44 1.54 -12.64
CA ARG A 114 12.61 1.48 -11.43
C ARG A 114 13.16 2.36 -10.31
N GLN A 115 14.47 2.36 -10.09
CA GLN A 115 15.11 3.23 -9.11
C GLN A 115 14.99 4.71 -9.48
N GLU A 116 15.14 5.06 -10.75
CA GLU A 116 14.98 6.43 -11.22
C GLU A 116 13.55 6.93 -11.01
N MET A 117 12.54 6.12 -11.33
CA MET A 117 11.14 6.45 -11.03
C MET A 117 10.93 6.71 -9.53
N MET A 118 11.49 5.87 -8.66
CA MET A 118 11.42 6.08 -7.21
C MET A 118 12.14 7.36 -6.75
N LYS A 119 13.33 7.66 -7.30
CA LYS A 119 14.07 8.89 -7.00
C LYS A 119 13.32 10.13 -7.46
N GLN A 120 12.74 10.10 -8.66
CA GLN A 120 11.91 11.18 -9.18
C GLN A 120 10.64 11.37 -8.36
N GLU A 121 9.98 10.30 -7.93
CA GLU A 121 8.83 10.37 -7.03
C GLU A 121 9.16 10.95 -5.66
N ARG A 122 10.38 10.74 -5.15
CA ARG A 122 10.85 11.40 -3.91
C ARG A 122 11.04 12.90 -4.14
N LYS A 123 11.77 13.28 -5.20
CA LYS A 123 11.96 14.70 -5.57
C LYS A 123 10.65 15.45 -5.82
N ARG A 124 9.67 14.81 -6.48
CA ARG A 124 8.34 15.39 -6.71
C ARG A 124 7.55 15.60 -5.42
N ARG A 125 7.79 14.79 -4.38
CA ARG A 125 7.17 14.97 -3.07
C ARG A 125 7.76 16.14 -2.31
N ASP A 126 9.06 16.34 -2.41
CA ASP A 126 9.76 17.41 -1.69
C ASP A 126 9.43 18.80 -2.27
N ASN A 127 9.10 18.86 -3.57
CA ASN A 127 8.77 20.10 -4.28
C ASN A 127 7.26 20.41 -4.38
N ASP A 128 6.39 19.55 -3.86
CA ASP A 128 4.94 19.78 -3.89
C ASP A 128 4.49 20.53 -2.63
N THR A 129 4.48 21.86 -2.69
CA THR A 129 4.00 22.75 -1.63
C THR A 129 2.47 22.91 -1.62
N THR A 130 1.76 22.28 -2.57
CA THR A 130 0.29 22.40 -2.73
C THR A 130 -0.48 21.17 -2.24
N GLY A 131 0.22 20.06 -1.97
CA GLY A 131 -0.37 18.83 -1.46
C GLY A 131 -0.66 18.91 0.03
N PHE A 132 -1.93 19.11 0.39
CA PHE A 132 -2.46 18.73 1.70
C PHE A 132 -1.83 17.41 2.16
N ARG A 133 -1.07 17.45 3.27
CA ARG A 133 -0.40 16.32 3.93
C ARG A 133 -1.31 15.10 3.97
N ASN A 134 -1.20 14.23 2.99
CA ASN A 134 -1.88 12.95 2.96
C ASN A 134 -0.77 11.91 2.97
N ASP A 135 -0.47 11.37 4.15
CA ASP A 135 0.52 10.32 4.44
C ASP A 135 0.15 8.99 3.77
N ARG A 136 -0.23 9.02 2.49
CA ARG A 136 -1.07 8.05 1.80
C ARG A 136 -0.42 7.48 0.55
N ARG A 137 0.83 6.99 0.66
CA ARG A 137 1.43 6.06 -0.33
C ARG A 137 1.14 4.61 0.07
N GLY A 138 0.08 4.05 -0.50
CA GLY A 138 -0.05 2.61 -0.74
C GLY A 138 0.51 2.28 -2.14
N PHE A 139 1.11 1.11 -2.27
CA PHE A 139 1.74 0.52 -3.46
C PHE A 139 1.09 0.89 -4.82
N PRO A 140 1.88 1.22 -5.87
CA PRO A 140 1.37 1.32 -7.23
C PRO A 140 1.37 -0.08 -7.84
N GLY A 141 0.21 -0.73 -7.90
CA GLY A 141 0.11 -2.09 -8.45
C GLY A 141 -1.26 -2.51 -8.95
N ARG A 142 -2.21 -1.58 -9.16
CA ARG A 142 -3.52 -1.96 -9.72
C ARG A 142 -4.09 -0.85 -10.58
N GLY A 143 -3.71 -0.85 -11.86
CA GLY A 143 -4.47 -0.16 -12.89
C GLY A 143 -5.84 -0.84 -13.08
N PRO A 144 -6.88 -0.09 -13.48
CA PRO A 144 -8.22 -0.65 -13.64
C PRO A 144 -8.31 -1.41 -14.97
N GLY A 145 -8.24 -2.73 -14.91
CA GLY A 145 -8.54 -3.61 -16.04
C GLY A 145 -7.64 -4.83 -16.10
N GLN A 146 -8.08 -5.93 -15.47
CA GLN A 146 -7.93 -7.32 -15.97
C GLN A 146 -8.38 -8.35 -14.92
N GLY A 147 -9.23 -9.27 -15.38
CA GLY A 147 -9.21 -10.67 -14.95
C GLY A 147 -10.25 -11.11 -13.92
N PRO A 148 -10.95 -12.25 -14.14
CA PRO A 148 -11.83 -12.83 -13.15
C PRO A 148 -11.05 -13.21 -11.89
N VAL A 149 -11.70 -12.99 -10.76
CA VAL A 149 -11.20 -13.30 -9.41
C VAL A 149 -10.82 -14.79 -9.36
N PRO A 150 -9.60 -15.18 -8.95
CA PRO A 150 -9.32 -16.59 -8.72
C PRO A 150 -10.24 -17.10 -7.60
N PRO A 151 -10.80 -18.31 -7.72
CA PRO A 151 -11.73 -18.83 -6.73
C PRO A 151 -11.08 -18.90 -5.34
N PRO A 152 -11.89 -18.77 -4.27
CA PRO A 152 -11.38 -18.84 -2.91
C PRO A 152 -10.68 -20.18 -2.68
N PHE A 153 -9.48 -20.11 -2.12
CA PHE A 153 -8.70 -21.27 -1.70
C PHE A 153 -9.50 -21.99 -0.58
N HIS A 154 -10.18 -23.07 -0.92
CA HIS A 154 -10.70 -24.01 0.06
C HIS A 154 -9.52 -24.88 0.51
N GLY A 155 -8.98 -24.59 1.70
CA GLY A 155 -8.00 -25.44 2.35
C GLY A 155 -8.68 -26.68 2.89
N ASP A 156 -8.68 -27.77 2.12
CA ASP A 156 -8.98 -29.09 2.64
C ASP A 156 -7.84 -29.50 3.58
N ARG A 157 -8.16 -29.51 4.88
CA ARG A 157 -7.37 -30.16 5.92
C ARG A 157 -7.58 -31.66 5.77
N ASP A 158 -6.73 -32.31 4.99
CA ASP A 158 -6.61 -33.76 5.08
C ASP A 158 -5.87 -34.11 6.37
N SER A 159 -6.68 -34.66 7.26
CA SER A 159 -6.28 -35.35 8.47
C SER A 159 -5.83 -36.75 8.04
N ALA A 160 -4.53 -37.01 7.99
CA ALA A 160 -4.02 -38.36 7.88
C ALA A 160 -2.75 -38.50 8.72
N ILE A 161 -2.98 -38.89 9.97
CA ILE A 161 -2.06 -39.66 10.78
C ILE A 161 -1.67 -40.89 9.95
N SER A 162 -0.37 -41.08 9.69
CA SER A 162 0.18 -42.43 9.52
C SER A 162 1.60 -42.47 10.04
N SER A 163 1.72 -43.22 11.12
CA SER A 163 2.91 -43.84 11.68
C SER A 163 3.80 -44.51 10.62
N ASN A 164 5.11 -44.25 10.71
CA ASN A 164 6.16 -45.25 10.92
C ASN A 164 7.45 -44.56 11.35
#